data_AF-A0A0Q7FKH5-F1
#
_entry.id   AF-A0A0Q7FKH5-F1
#
_cell.length_a   1.000
_cell.length_b   1.000
_cell.length_c   1.000
_cell.angle_alpha   90.00
_cell.angle_beta   90.00
_cell.angle_gamma   90.00
#
_symmetry.space_group_name_H-M   'P 1'
#
loop_
_entity.id
_entity.type
_entity.pdbx_description
1 polymer ?
#
loop_
_entity_poly.entity_id
_entity_poly.type
_entity_poly.pdbx_seq_one_letter_code
_entity_poly.pdbx_strand_id
1 'polypeptide(L)'
;MNLDPDPDIVEVIMLACQASGLDADAARLIEAQIRNDYGGLRVRIPKRKRHPTERERQDAFADGLSDMSTAEVTAKHGISRATLYRLMKTGKPRTDI
;
A
#
# COMPACT_ATOMS: atom_id res chain seq x y z
N MET A 1 -1.21 10.18 -5.69
CA MET A 1 0.23 10.42 -5.49
C MET A 1 0.41 10.94 -4.07
N ASN A 2 1.31 10.36 -3.28
CA ASN A 2 1.59 10.82 -1.91
C ASN A 2 2.16 12.25 -2.00
N LEU A 3 1.49 13.24 -1.39
CA LEU A 3 1.88 14.66 -1.43
C LEU A 3 2.84 15.06 -0.30
N ASP A 4 3.42 14.09 0.39
CA ASP A 4 4.42 14.33 1.44
C ASP A 4 5.81 14.44 0.78
N PRO A 5 6.55 15.56 0.95
CA PRO A 5 7.88 15.71 0.36
C PRO A 5 8.90 14.75 0.99
N ASP A 6 8.63 14.27 2.20
CA ASP A 6 9.52 13.38 2.92
C ASP A 6 9.27 11.91 2.50
N PRO A 7 10.32 11.16 2.15
CA PRO A 7 10.20 9.77 1.71
C PRO A 7 9.64 8.89 2.84
N ASP A 8 8.76 7.95 2.48
CA ASP A 8 8.26 6.91 3.40
C ASP A 8 9.36 5.86 3.60
N ILE A 9 10.08 5.97 4.71
CA ILE A 9 11.23 5.09 4.95
C ILE A 9 10.83 3.62 5.09
N VAL A 10 9.61 3.35 5.54
CA VAL A 10 9.11 1.98 5.69
C VAL A 10 8.87 1.37 4.31
N GLU A 11 8.25 2.12 3.39
CA GLU A 11 8.06 1.68 2.01
C GLU A 11 9.40 1.41 1.31
N VAL A 12 10.38 2.29 1.51
CA VAL A 12 11.75 2.12 0.97
C VAL A 12 12.39 0.83 1.48
N ILE A 13 12.35 0.58 2.80
CA ILE A 13 12.90 -0.66 3.39
C ILE A 13 12.20 -1.89 2.80
N MET A 14 10.87 -1.85 2.71
CA MET A 14 10.09 -2.99 2.21
C MET A 14 10.42 -3.31 0.75
N LEU A 15 10.59 -2.30 -0.11
CA LEU A 15 11.01 -2.49 -1.49
C LEU A 15 12.42 -3.06 -1.59
N ALA A 16 13.36 -2.58 -0.75
CA ALA A 16 14.72 -3.10 -0.72
C ALA A 16 14.77 -4.58 -0.29
N CYS A 17 13.96 -4.96 0.70
CA CYS A 17 13.77 -6.34 1.14
C CYS A 17 13.16 -7.22 0.04
N GLN A 18 12.16 -6.73 -0.70
CA GLN A 18 11.56 -7.48 -1.81
C GLN A 18 12.56 -7.75 -2.93
N ALA A 19 13.47 -6.80 -3.19
CA ALA A 19 14.48 -6.94 -4.24
C ALA A 19 15.66 -7.84 -3.81
N SER A 20 16.06 -7.81 -2.54
CA SER A 20 17.33 -8.41 -2.07
C SER A 20 17.16 -9.65 -1.20
N GLY A 21 15.93 -9.96 -0.76
CA GLY A 21 15.65 -11.05 0.17
C GLY A 21 15.60 -10.61 1.63
N LEU A 22 15.45 -11.60 2.53
CA LEU A 22 15.19 -11.40 3.97
C LEU A 22 16.22 -12.11 4.87
N ASP A 23 17.32 -12.61 4.32
CA ASP A 23 18.39 -13.21 5.11
C ASP A 23 19.26 -12.16 5.82
N ALA A 24 20.12 -12.62 6.73
CA ALA A 24 20.93 -11.74 7.58
C ALA A 24 21.99 -10.94 6.81
N ASP A 25 22.50 -11.47 5.70
CA ASP A 25 23.47 -10.76 4.85
C ASP A 25 22.76 -9.65 4.06
N ALA A 26 21.62 -9.97 3.44
CA ALA A 26 20.76 -9.01 2.77
C ALA A 26 20.34 -7.88 3.73
N ALA A 27 19.94 -8.22 4.96
CA ALA A 27 19.54 -7.23 5.96
C ALA A 27 20.66 -6.24 6.29
N ARG A 28 21.91 -6.71 6.46
CA ARG A 28 23.07 -5.84 6.72
C ARG A 28 23.35 -4.90 5.55
N LEU A 29 23.26 -5.41 4.32
CA LEU A 29 23.47 -4.61 3.12
C LEU A 29 22.39 -3.53 2.96
N ILE A 30 21.12 -3.90 3.15
CA ILE A 30 19.99 -2.98 3.11
C ILE A 30 20.15 -1.89 4.19
N GLU A 31 20.50 -2.27 5.42
CA GLU A 31 20.72 -1.30 6.50
C GLU A 31 21.83 -0.30 6.14
N ALA A 32 22.98 -0.78 5.67
CA ALA A 32 24.11 0.05 5.30
C ALA A 32 23.73 1.05 4.19
N GLN A 33 23.03 0.57 3.16
CA GLN A 33 22.57 1.40 2.05
C GLN A 33 21.59 2.47 2.53
N ILE A 34 20.58 2.09 3.31
CA ILE A 34 19.55 3.03 3.77
C ILE A 34 20.13 4.07 4.73
N ARG A 35 21.07 3.67 5.60
CA ARG A 35 21.78 4.62 6.48
C ARG A 35 22.64 5.59 5.68
N ASN A 36 23.26 5.16 4.60
CA ASN A 36 24.05 6.03 3.73
C ASN A 36 23.17 7.05 2.99
N ASP A 37 22.02 6.61 2.46
CA ASP A 37 21.19 7.45 1.59
C ASP A 37 20.26 8.38 2.38
N TYR A 38 19.77 7.94 3.54
CA TYR A 38 18.78 8.65 4.35
C TYR A 38 19.30 9.08 5.73
N GLY A 39 20.53 8.72 6.09
CA GLY A 39 21.14 9.10 7.36
C GLY A 39 21.24 10.62 7.52
N GLY A 40 20.74 11.14 8.64
CA GLY A 40 20.74 12.58 8.91
C GLY A 40 19.66 13.38 8.16
N LEU A 41 18.90 12.76 7.25
CA LEU A 41 17.76 13.37 6.59
C LEU A 41 16.49 13.22 7.43
N ARG A 42 15.52 14.10 7.18
CA ARG A 42 14.15 13.91 7.68
C ARG A 42 13.45 12.89 6.80
N VAL A 43 12.86 11.89 7.44
CA VAL A 43 12.08 10.86 6.77
C VAL A 43 10.71 10.72 7.42
N ARG A 44 9.73 10.28 6.64
CA ARG A 44 8.39 10.02 7.12
C ARG A 44 8.25 8.57 7.56
N ILE A 45 7.73 8.35 8.76
CA ILE A 45 7.32 7.02 9.24
C ILE A 45 5.79 7.00 9.33
N PRO A 46 5.08 6.26 8.45
CA PRO A 46 3.63 6.18 8.48
C PRO A 46 3.16 5.50 9.77
N LYS A 47 2.28 6.16 10.53
CA LYS A 47 1.74 5.61 11.79
C LYS A 47 0.64 4.55 11.58
N ARG A 48 -0.01 4.56 10.42
CA ARG A 48 -1.14 3.68 10.08
C ARG A 48 -1.05 3.30 8.62
N LYS A 49 -1.67 2.17 8.26
CA LYS A 49 -1.85 1.79 6.85
C LYS A 49 -2.49 2.95 6.09
N ARG A 50 -1.99 3.20 4.87
CA ARG A 50 -2.58 4.20 3.98
C ARG A 50 -4.06 3.92 3.81
N HIS A 51 -4.89 4.96 3.96
CA HIS A 51 -6.28 4.85 3.54
C HIS A 51 -6.31 4.60 2.03
N PRO A 52 -7.19 3.71 1.53
CA PRO A 52 -7.35 3.52 0.08
C PRO A 52 -7.59 4.87 -0.59
N THR A 53 -7.03 5.05 -1.77
CA THR A 53 -7.33 6.20 -2.63
C THR A 53 -8.75 6.07 -3.18
N GLU A 54 -9.32 7.16 -3.70
CA GLU A 54 -10.64 7.11 -4.35
C GLU A 54 -10.64 6.15 -5.54
N ARG A 55 -9.58 6.18 -6.35
CA ARG A 55 -9.40 5.25 -7.47
C ARG A 55 -9.37 3.78 -7.00
N GLU A 56 -8.63 3.47 -5.95
CA GLU A 56 -8.62 2.10 -5.39
C GLU A 56 -10.00 1.67 -4.87
N ARG A 57 -10.79 2.61 -4.32
CA ARG A 57 -12.18 2.32 -3.94
C ARG A 57 -13.05 2.04 -5.17
N GLN A 58 -12.89 2.81 -6.24
CA GLN A 58 -13.61 2.63 -7.50
C GLN A 58 -13.29 1.29 -8.14
N ASP A 59 -12.00 0.94 -8.21
CA ASP A 59 -11.54 -0.32 -8.79
C ASP A 59 -12.09 -1.52 -8.00
N ALA A 60 -12.01 -1.47 -6.66
CA ALA A 60 -12.57 -2.51 -5.80
C ALA A 60 -14.12 -2.58 -5.88
N PHE A 61 -14.78 -1.44 -6.08
CA PHE A 61 -16.22 -1.38 -6.26
C PHE A 61 -16.64 -1.99 -7.62
N ALA A 62 -15.95 -1.65 -8.70
CA ALA A 62 -16.22 -2.17 -10.03
C ALA A 62 -16.02 -3.70 -10.09
N ASP A 63 -14.93 -4.20 -9.51
CA ASP A 63 -14.68 -5.65 -9.43
C ASP A 63 -15.73 -6.37 -8.57
N GLY A 64 -16.25 -5.72 -7.52
CA GLY A 64 -17.35 -6.26 -6.70
C GLY A 64 -18.70 -6.37 -7.42
N LEU A 65 -18.89 -5.67 -8.55
CA LEU A 65 -20.07 -5.77 -9.42
C LEU A 65 -19.85 -6.73 -10.60
N SER A 66 -18.66 -7.29 -10.76
CA SER A 66 -18.33 -8.24 -11.81
C SER A 66 -18.69 -9.69 -11.41
N ASP A 67 -18.41 -10.64 -12.30
CA ASP A 67 -18.57 -12.08 -12.01
C ASP A 67 -17.47 -12.65 -11.08
N MET A 68 -16.51 -11.82 -10.64
CA MET A 68 -15.48 -12.25 -9.69
C MET A 68 -16.10 -12.66 -8.34
N SER A 69 -15.62 -13.76 -7.77
CA SER A 69 -16.02 -14.14 -6.43
C SER A 69 -15.51 -13.14 -5.39
N THR A 70 -16.22 -13.04 -4.26
CA THR A 70 -15.81 -12.17 -3.15
C THR A 70 -14.36 -12.44 -2.72
N ALA A 71 -13.94 -13.72 -2.71
CA ALA A 71 -12.60 -14.12 -2.33
C ALA A 71 -11.55 -13.53 -3.29
N GLU A 72 -11.77 -13.64 -4.59
CA GLU A 72 -10.89 -13.09 -5.62
C GLU A 72 -10.78 -11.57 -5.52
N VAL A 73 -11.91 -10.87 -5.32
CA VAL A 73 -11.90 -9.40 -5.17
C VAL A 73 -11.11 -8.98 -3.93
N THR A 74 -11.34 -9.64 -2.79
CA THR A 74 -10.61 -9.31 -1.55
C THR A 74 -9.11 -9.59 -1.64
N ALA A 75 -8.72 -10.66 -2.32
CA ALA A 75 -7.32 -11.01 -2.54
C ALA A 75 -6.64 -10.01 -3.47
N LYS A 76 -7.28 -9.67 -4.60
CA LYS A 76 -6.76 -8.71 -5.59
C LYS A 76 -6.49 -7.33 -4.98
N HIS A 77 -7.40 -6.84 -4.14
CA HIS A 77 -7.32 -5.49 -3.57
C HIS A 77 -6.69 -5.42 -2.17
N GLY A 78 -6.36 -6.56 -1.55
CA GLY A 78 -5.78 -6.59 -0.20
C GLY A 78 -6.69 -5.99 0.87
N ILE A 79 -8.01 -6.19 0.74
CA ILE A 79 -9.04 -5.69 1.66
C ILE A 79 -9.83 -6.82 2.31
N SER A 80 -10.42 -6.56 3.47
CA SER A 80 -11.31 -7.54 4.12
C SER A 80 -12.67 -7.64 3.40
N ARG A 81 -13.37 -8.77 3.57
CA ARG A 81 -14.77 -8.91 3.12
C ARG A 81 -15.68 -7.80 3.67
N ALA A 82 -15.50 -7.45 4.95
CA ALA A 82 -16.25 -6.39 5.60
C ALA A 82 -15.98 -5.01 4.98
N THR A 83 -14.75 -4.77 4.51
CA THR A 83 -14.40 -3.56 3.76
C THR A 83 -15.07 -3.55 2.40
N LEU A 84 -15.02 -4.66 1.66
CA LEU A 84 -15.67 -4.78 0.36
C LEU A 84 -17.19 -4.56 0.45
N TYR A 85 -17.86 -5.21 1.40
CA TYR A 85 -19.30 -5.02 1.59
C TYR A 85 -19.67 -3.62 2.03
N ARG A 86 -18.80 -2.93 2.78
CA ARG A 86 -19.00 -1.52 3.12
C ARG A 86 -18.93 -0.64 1.88
N LEU A 87 -17.96 -0.87 0.99
CA LEU A 87 -17.87 -0.16 -0.29
C LEU A 87 -19.13 -0.39 -1.14
N MET A 88 -19.55 -1.66 -1.25
CA MET A 88 -20.79 -2.03 -1.96
C MET A 88 -22.02 -1.34 -1.38
N LYS A 89 -22.15 -1.31 -0.05
CA LYS A 89 -23.28 -0.69 0.66
C LYS A 89 -23.28 0.83 0.55
N THR A 90 -22.11 1.47 0.63
CA THR A 90 -21.97 2.93 0.49
C THR A 90 -22.34 3.40 -0.92
N GLY A 91 -22.20 2.54 -1.92
CA GLY A 91 -22.54 2.83 -3.31
C GLY A 91 -21.34 3.34 -4.11
N LYS A 92 -21.62 3.85 -5.32
CA LYS A 92 -20.57 4.26 -6.28
C LYS A 92 -19.65 5.31 -5.64
N PRO A 93 -18.33 5.06 -5.55
CA PRO A 93 -17.39 6.02 -5.01
C PRO A 93 -17.36 7.31 -5.86
N ARG A 94 -17.00 8.44 -5.25
CA ARG A 94 -17.03 9.75 -5.93
C ARG A 94 -16.08 9.72 -7.11
N THR A 95 -16.54 10.16 -8.28
CA THR A 95 -15.69 10.32 -9.45
C THR A 95 -15.09 11.71 -9.38
N ASP A 96 -13.83 11.82 -8.97
CA ASP A 96 -13.10 13.07 -9.06
C ASP A 96 -12.82 13.32 -10.56
N ILE A 97 -13.40 14.39 -11.11
CA ILE A 97 -13.16 14.91 -12.47
C ILE A 97 -11.86 15.70 -12.45
#